data_AF-A0A395JQH0-F1
#
_entry.id   AF-A0A395JQH0-F1
#
_cell.length_a   1.000
_cell.length_b   1.000
_cell.length_c   1.000
_cell.angle_alpha   90.00
_cell.angle_beta   90.00
_cell.angle_gamma   90.00
#
_symmetry.space_group_name_H-M   'P 1'
#
loop_
_entity.id
_entity.type
_entity.pdbx_description
1 polymer ?
#
loop_
_entity_poly.entity_id
_entity_poly.type
_entity_poly.pdbx_seq_one_letter_code
_entity_poly.pdbx_strand_id
1 'polypeptide(L)'
;MSGKTVFVVGAGASSEVGLPLGFDLKTLITHKLKLDRDGNAQGTTDENLRAIFNRIANKTNDKNHIFGEFQKKANQMARGLPLARSIDNYLHDHSSDPQIVQIGKLAIVSSILEAERKSDLWIDPDRRPADSTQWIGRKRYENSWYPALFQLMTDKCKASDLKERFKKYSFIIFNYDRCIEHFLERALKVYYPVLDDDDIFEIMSNLNLEHPYGRLGTLGWQVKGKGGPDVEFGGQPGSEDKYIELSENILTFTEAEKLVEGTVNSIQSQVQQCERLVFLGFGFIPLNLDLIAPFNQQYTRRGSFKCIATVKGISEPNRDQYVKVLANRLNTVEGNILTESCSCAELISGYSSYLEDVN
;
A
#
# COMPACT_ATOMS: atom_id res chain seq x y z
N MET A 1 -29.67 -6.18 -4.53
CA MET A 1 -28.43 -5.99 -3.73
C MET A 1 -27.66 -4.89 -4.44
N SER A 2 -27.23 -3.85 -3.72
CA SER A 2 -26.44 -2.77 -4.31
C SER A 2 -25.05 -3.28 -4.71
N GLY A 3 -24.45 -2.70 -5.74
CA GLY A 3 -23.23 -3.22 -6.36
C GLY A 3 -21.99 -2.98 -5.51
N LYS A 4 -21.13 -4.00 -5.34
CA LYS A 4 -19.84 -3.86 -4.66
C LYS A 4 -18.83 -3.09 -5.52
N THR A 5 -18.11 -2.17 -4.90
CA THR A 5 -17.01 -1.41 -5.52
C THR A 5 -15.68 -1.86 -4.93
N VAL A 6 -14.76 -2.28 -5.80
CA VAL A 6 -13.41 -2.69 -5.43
C VAL A 6 -12.42 -1.67 -5.96
N PHE A 7 -11.58 -1.14 -5.08
CA PHE A 7 -10.46 -0.27 -5.43
C PHE A 7 -9.16 -1.06 -5.46
N VAL A 8 -8.41 -0.98 -6.55
CA VAL A 8 -7.03 -1.46 -6.65
C VAL A 8 -6.12 -0.24 -6.58
N VAL A 9 -5.33 -0.17 -5.51
CA VAL A 9 -4.55 1.02 -5.16
C VAL A 9 -3.06 0.74 -5.34
N GLY A 10 -2.40 1.58 -6.14
CA GLY A 10 -0.96 1.58 -6.32
C GLY A 10 -0.29 2.86 -5.84
N ALA A 11 1.03 2.96 -6.03
CA ALA A 11 1.85 4.00 -5.40
C ALA A 11 1.48 5.42 -5.86
N GLY A 12 0.91 5.55 -7.06
CA GLY A 12 0.41 6.84 -7.56
C GLY A 12 -0.68 7.45 -6.67
N ALA A 13 -1.48 6.64 -5.97
CA ALA A 13 -2.53 7.12 -5.09
C ALA A 13 -1.97 7.73 -3.80
N SER A 14 -1.03 7.06 -3.13
CA SER A 14 -0.37 7.59 -1.92
C SER A 14 0.58 8.76 -2.26
N SER A 15 1.05 8.86 -3.50
CA SER A 15 1.90 9.99 -3.92
C SER A 15 1.20 11.34 -3.85
N GLU A 16 -0.14 11.36 -3.96
CA GLU A 16 -0.93 12.59 -3.81
C GLU A 16 -0.89 13.17 -2.40
N VAL A 17 -0.47 12.40 -1.39
CA VAL A 17 -0.23 12.89 -0.01
C VAL A 17 1.25 12.92 0.37
N GLY A 18 2.14 12.74 -0.61
CA GLY A 18 3.59 12.91 -0.43
C GLY A 18 4.39 11.63 -0.20
N LEU A 19 3.80 10.45 -0.41
CA LEU A 19 4.56 9.19 -0.40
C LEU A 19 5.32 8.95 -1.71
N PRO A 20 6.39 8.16 -1.70
CA PRO A 20 7.19 7.90 -2.88
C PRO A 20 6.44 7.08 -3.93
N LEU A 21 6.61 7.40 -5.21
CA LEU A 21 6.29 6.46 -6.29
C LEU A 21 7.26 5.27 -6.26
N GLY A 22 6.96 4.21 -7.01
CA GLY A 22 7.83 3.02 -7.07
C GLY A 22 9.28 3.35 -7.49
N PHE A 23 9.48 4.31 -8.40
CA PHE A 23 10.81 4.79 -8.78
C PHE A 23 11.51 5.55 -7.63
N ASP A 24 10.78 6.41 -6.92
CA ASP A 24 11.30 7.18 -5.80
C ASP A 24 11.68 6.25 -4.63
N LEU A 25 10.86 5.24 -4.35
CA LEU A 25 11.12 4.25 -3.31
C LEU A 25 12.42 3.47 -3.57
N LYS A 26 12.63 3.01 -4.81
CA LYS A 26 13.91 2.40 -5.20
C LYS A 26 15.08 3.34 -4.96
N THR A 27 14.92 4.62 -5.27
CA THR A 27 15.97 5.64 -5.08
C THR A 27 16.27 5.85 -3.61
N LEU A 28 15.24 5.96 -2.76
CA LEU A 28 15.36 6.07 -1.30
C LEU A 28 16.09 4.85 -0.70
N ILE A 29 15.66 3.64 -1.06
CA ILE A 29 16.29 2.39 -0.62
C ILE A 29 17.75 2.33 -1.09
N THR A 30 18.00 2.64 -2.36
CA THR A 30 19.36 2.67 -2.91
C THR A 30 20.25 3.61 -2.11
N HIS A 31 19.75 4.80 -1.74
CA HIS A 31 20.51 5.73 -0.93
C HIS A 31 20.79 5.18 0.47
N LYS A 32 19.77 4.65 1.16
CA LYS A 32 19.94 4.07 2.50
C LYS A 32 20.92 2.89 2.55
N LEU A 33 21.01 2.11 1.48
CA LEU A 33 21.88 0.93 1.38
C LEU A 33 23.31 1.21 0.92
N LYS A 34 23.62 2.42 0.43
CA LYS A 34 24.99 2.79 0.03
C LYS A 34 25.91 2.75 1.24
N LEU A 35 27.19 2.47 0.98
CA LEU A 35 28.23 2.65 1.98
C LEU A 35 28.59 4.13 2.09
N ASP A 36 28.93 4.57 3.30
CA ASP A 36 29.42 5.92 3.54
C ASP A 36 30.69 6.22 2.71
N ARG A 37 30.77 7.44 2.17
CA ARG A 37 31.83 7.88 1.23
C ARG A 37 33.16 8.18 1.93
N ASP A 38 33.15 8.37 3.25
CA ASP A 38 34.31 8.84 4.00
C ASP A 38 35.37 7.76 4.30
N GLY A 39 35.37 6.64 3.57
CA GLY A 39 36.43 5.62 3.66
C GLY A 39 36.51 4.88 5.01
N ASN A 40 35.67 5.25 5.98
CA ASN A 40 35.48 4.50 7.21
C ASN A 40 34.67 3.25 6.88
N ALA A 41 35.21 2.09 7.23
CA ALA A 41 34.61 0.77 7.06
C ALA A 41 33.36 0.53 7.94
N GLN A 42 32.46 1.52 8.06
CA GLN A 42 31.29 1.48 8.92
C GLN A 42 29.97 1.61 8.14
N GLY A 43 29.75 0.70 7.19
CA GLY A 43 28.40 0.26 6.81
C GLY A 43 27.53 1.23 6.04
N THR A 44 26.21 0.97 6.10
CA THR A 44 25.18 1.70 5.37
C THR A 44 25.09 3.16 5.80
N THR A 45 24.74 4.07 4.89
CA THR A 45 24.54 5.49 5.23
C THR A 45 23.35 5.73 6.17
N ASP A 46 22.40 4.79 6.23
CA ASP A 46 21.28 4.84 7.17
C ASP A 46 21.69 4.23 8.52
N GLU A 47 21.65 5.05 9.58
CA GLU A 47 22.05 4.64 10.93
C GLU A 47 21.14 3.55 11.52
N ASN A 48 19.83 3.60 11.23
CA ASN A 48 18.89 2.59 11.72
C ASN A 48 19.20 1.23 11.08
N LEU A 49 19.39 1.18 9.76
CA LEU A 49 19.77 -0.06 9.08
C LEU A 49 21.11 -0.61 9.58
N ARG A 50 22.08 0.26 9.83
CA ARG A 50 23.37 -0.13 10.40
C ARG A 50 23.21 -0.71 11.81
N ALA A 51 22.38 -0.11 12.65
CA ALA A 51 22.07 -0.61 13.99
C ALA A 51 21.37 -1.98 13.92
N ILE A 52 20.41 -2.14 13.00
CA ILE A 52 19.70 -3.41 12.78
C ILE A 52 20.67 -4.51 12.31
N PHE A 53 21.56 -4.22 11.35
CA PHE A 53 22.55 -5.21 10.90
C PHE A 53 23.49 -5.62 12.04
N ASN A 54 23.91 -4.68 12.89
CA ASN A 54 24.66 -4.99 14.10
C ASN A 54 23.85 -5.85 15.08
N ARG A 55 22.56 -5.57 15.27
CA ARG A 55 21.67 -6.36 16.13
C ARG A 55 21.56 -7.80 15.64
N ILE A 56 21.37 -8.02 14.34
CA ILE A 56 21.32 -9.36 13.73
C ILE A 56 22.65 -10.07 13.93
N ALA A 57 23.77 -9.42 13.61
CA ALA A 57 25.10 -9.99 13.75
C ALA A 57 25.45 -10.37 15.20
N ASN A 58 25.03 -9.56 16.18
CA ASN A 58 25.21 -9.84 17.61
C ASN A 58 24.48 -11.10 18.10
N LYS A 59 23.48 -11.61 17.36
CA LYS A 59 22.79 -12.88 17.69
C LYS A 59 23.58 -14.12 17.23
N THR A 60 24.75 -13.94 16.62
CA THR A 60 25.58 -15.01 16.06
C THR A 60 26.95 -15.07 16.73
N ASN A 61 27.59 -16.25 16.69
CA ASN A 61 28.95 -16.44 17.21
C ASN A 61 30.04 -15.78 16.35
N ASP A 62 29.71 -15.35 15.12
CA ASP A 62 30.63 -14.72 14.17
C ASP A 62 30.11 -13.36 13.70
N LYS A 63 29.98 -12.44 14.66
CA LYS A 63 29.45 -11.10 14.45
C LYS A 63 30.12 -10.36 13.29
N ASN A 64 31.44 -10.37 13.22
CA ASN A 64 32.18 -9.57 12.23
C ASN A 64 31.93 -10.09 10.81
N HIS A 65 31.90 -11.40 10.62
CA HIS A 65 31.59 -12.00 9.33
C HIS A 65 30.16 -11.69 8.89
N ILE A 66 29.18 -11.92 9.77
CA ILE A 66 27.75 -11.70 9.45
C ILE A 66 27.49 -10.23 9.11
N PHE A 67 28.00 -9.30 9.92
CA PHE A 67 27.85 -7.88 9.64
C PHE A 67 28.48 -7.49 8.29
N GLY A 68 29.67 -8.00 7.97
CA GLY A 68 30.34 -7.79 6.69
C GLY A 68 29.56 -8.32 5.49
N GLU A 69 28.94 -9.51 5.61
CA GLU A 69 28.09 -10.07 4.55
C GLU A 69 26.83 -9.22 4.32
N PHE A 70 26.17 -8.74 5.39
CA PHE A 70 25.03 -7.82 5.25
C PHE A 70 25.43 -6.52 4.53
N GLN A 71 26.58 -5.93 4.87
CA GLN A 71 27.08 -4.74 4.18
C GLN A 71 27.38 -4.99 2.70
N LYS A 72 28.02 -6.12 2.40
CA LYS A 72 28.35 -6.52 1.02
C LYS A 72 27.09 -6.69 0.19
N LYS A 73 26.07 -7.37 0.74
CA LYS A 73 24.77 -7.57 0.09
C LYS A 73 24.00 -6.25 -0.05
N ALA A 74 23.98 -5.39 0.96
CA ALA A 74 23.38 -4.06 0.88
C ALA A 74 24.00 -3.22 -0.24
N ASN A 75 25.33 -3.21 -0.37
CA ASN A 75 26.02 -2.50 -1.44
C ASN A 75 25.76 -3.14 -2.83
N GLN A 76 25.68 -4.48 -2.90
CA GLN A 76 25.25 -5.17 -4.13
C GLN A 76 23.85 -4.71 -4.55
N MET A 77 22.90 -4.68 -3.60
CA MET A 77 21.54 -4.20 -3.84
C MET A 77 21.51 -2.73 -4.27
N ALA A 78 22.27 -1.86 -3.63
CA ALA A 78 22.36 -0.44 -4.00
C ALA A 78 22.83 -0.23 -5.46
N ARG A 79 23.61 -1.16 -6.00
CA ARG A 79 24.06 -1.13 -7.41
C ARG A 79 23.04 -1.74 -8.37
N GLY A 80 22.36 -2.80 -7.96
CA GLY A 80 21.41 -3.54 -8.80
C GLY A 80 20.01 -2.93 -8.85
N LEU A 81 19.51 -2.39 -7.73
CA LEU A 81 18.14 -1.92 -7.59
C LEU A 81 17.75 -0.80 -8.58
N PRO A 82 18.62 0.16 -8.95
CA PRO A 82 18.31 1.15 -9.99
C PRO A 82 17.91 0.54 -11.33
N LEU A 83 18.41 -0.66 -11.67
CA LEU A 83 18.16 -1.35 -12.93
C LEU A 83 16.83 -2.13 -12.93
N ALA A 84 16.26 -2.42 -11.76
CA ALA A 84 15.01 -3.16 -11.65
C ALA A 84 13.78 -2.29 -11.96
N ARG A 85 12.65 -2.90 -12.31
CA ARG A 85 11.39 -2.17 -12.53
C ARG A 85 10.81 -1.62 -11.23
N SER A 86 10.77 -2.43 -10.19
CA SER A 86 10.34 -2.10 -8.83
C SER A 86 11.21 -2.82 -7.79
N ILE A 87 11.03 -2.50 -6.52
CA ILE A 87 11.64 -3.27 -5.42
C ILE A 87 11.11 -4.70 -5.40
N ASP A 88 9.81 -4.92 -5.64
CA ASP A 88 9.21 -6.26 -5.69
C ASP A 88 9.83 -7.14 -6.77
N ASN A 89 10.02 -6.58 -7.98
CA ASN A 89 10.70 -7.29 -9.06
C ASN A 89 12.13 -7.67 -8.66
N TYR A 90 12.87 -6.75 -8.03
CA TYR A 90 14.24 -7.03 -7.61
C TYR A 90 14.29 -8.16 -6.56
N LEU A 91 13.41 -8.14 -5.56
CA LEU A 91 13.35 -9.18 -4.52
C LEU A 91 12.87 -10.53 -5.06
N HIS A 92 11.96 -10.52 -6.05
CA HIS A 92 11.53 -11.73 -6.73
C HIS A 92 12.69 -12.39 -7.51
N ASP A 93 13.41 -11.60 -8.31
CA ASP A 93 14.55 -12.08 -9.12
C ASP A 93 15.70 -12.62 -8.24
N HIS A 94 15.79 -12.16 -6.99
CA HIS A 94 16.81 -12.58 -6.01
C HIS A 94 16.23 -13.42 -4.86
N SER A 95 15.06 -14.03 -5.04
CA SER A 95 14.35 -14.77 -3.99
C SER A 95 15.12 -15.98 -3.43
N SER A 96 16.14 -16.47 -4.14
CA SER A 96 17.04 -17.53 -3.69
C SER A 96 18.12 -17.07 -2.71
N ASP A 97 18.28 -15.76 -2.49
CA ASP A 97 19.22 -15.17 -1.54
C ASP A 97 18.46 -14.56 -0.34
N PRO A 98 18.35 -15.29 0.79
CA PRO A 98 17.57 -14.84 1.95
C PRO A 98 18.08 -13.52 2.54
N GLN A 99 19.37 -13.22 2.43
CA GLN A 99 19.94 -11.98 2.96
C GLN A 99 19.52 -10.78 2.12
N ILE A 100 19.51 -10.91 0.78
CA ILE A 100 18.98 -9.85 -0.10
C ILE A 100 17.51 -9.58 0.22
N VAL A 101 16.71 -10.65 0.38
CA VAL A 101 15.29 -10.52 0.74
C VAL A 101 15.13 -9.80 2.07
N GLN A 102 15.86 -10.22 3.11
CA GLN A 102 15.79 -9.61 4.44
C GLN A 102 16.21 -8.13 4.43
N ILE A 103 17.33 -7.79 3.77
CA ILE A 103 17.80 -6.41 3.64
C ILE A 103 16.77 -5.55 2.90
N GLY A 104 16.18 -6.09 1.82
CA GLY A 104 15.14 -5.40 1.06
C GLY A 104 13.92 -5.06 1.90
N LYS A 105 13.39 -6.03 2.65
CA LYS A 105 12.25 -5.83 3.55
C LYS A 105 12.54 -4.80 4.64
N LEU A 106 13.71 -4.88 5.29
CA LEU A 106 14.13 -3.88 6.28
C LEU A 106 14.24 -2.47 5.68
N ALA A 107 14.78 -2.36 4.46
CA ALA A 107 14.90 -1.08 3.77
C ALA A 107 13.53 -0.51 3.35
N ILE A 108 12.57 -1.36 2.95
CA ILE A 108 11.17 -0.97 2.74
C ILE A 108 10.59 -0.42 4.05
N VAL A 109 10.71 -1.16 5.16
CA VAL A 109 10.17 -0.74 6.46
C VAL A 109 10.71 0.64 6.86
N SER A 110 12.03 0.82 6.84
CA SER A 110 12.68 2.10 7.16
C SER A 110 12.22 3.24 6.24
N SER A 111 12.11 2.99 4.93
CA SER A 111 11.74 4.02 3.95
C SER A 111 10.27 4.43 4.05
N ILE A 112 9.37 3.47 4.26
CA ILE A 112 7.93 3.75 4.28
C ILE A 112 7.52 4.43 5.58
N LEU A 113 8.08 4.04 6.74
CA LEU A 113 7.82 4.76 8.00
C LEU A 113 8.27 6.23 7.92
N GLU A 114 9.43 6.48 7.31
CA GLU A 114 9.92 7.85 7.11
C GLU A 114 9.04 8.64 6.13
N ALA A 115 8.54 7.98 5.07
CA ALA A 115 7.62 8.58 4.11
C ALA A 115 6.24 8.89 4.72
N GLU A 116 5.68 7.97 5.51
CA GLU A 116 4.44 8.18 6.27
C GLU A 116 4.60 9.41 7.17
N ARG A 117 5.71 9.51 7.94
CA ARG A 117 6.00 10.67 8.80
C ARG A 117 6.05 12.01 8.05
N LYS A 118 6.57 12.01 6.83
CA LYS A 118 6.70 13.22 5.99
C LYS A 118 5.44 13.55 5.19
N SER A 119 4.44 12.67 5.20
CA SER A 119 3.21 12.83 4.43
C SER A 119 2.28 13.88 5.04
N ASP A 120 1.31 14.34 4.23
CA ASP A 120 0.27 15.24 4.73
C ASP A 120 -0.69 14.56 5.71
N LEU A 121 -0.69 13.23 5.80
CA LEU A 121 -1.56 12.49 6.73
C LEU A 121 -0.95 12.30 8.13
N TRP A 122 0.36 12.56 8.30
CA TRP A 122 1.01 12.41 9.60
C TRP A 122 0.59 13.48 10.59
N ILE A 123 0.28 13.08 11.82
CA ILE A 123 -0.10 13.96 12.92
C ILE A 123 1.07 14.02 13.88
N ASP A 124 1.52 15.23 14.19
CA ASP A 124 2.58 15.44 15.18
C ASP A 124 1.99 15.26 16.59
N PRO A 125 2.41 14.24 17.36
CA PRO A 125 1.90 14.01 18.71
C PRO A 125 2.38 15.07 19.71
N ASP A 126 3.50 15.75 19.43
CA ASP A 126 4.11 16.72 20.33
C ASP A 126 3.58 18.14 20.13
N ARG A 127 2.88 18.38 19.01
CA ARG A 127 2.26 19.68 18.72
C ARG A 127 1.11 19.95 19.69
N ARG A 128 1.12 21.14 20.31
CA ARG A 128 0.07 21.59 21.24
C ARG A 128 -0.84 22.67 20.60
N PRO A 129 -2.18 22.56 20.75
CA PRO A 129 -2.91 21.42 21.30
C PRO A 129 -2.71 20.17 20.43
N ALA A 130 -2.84 18.99 21.03
CA ALA A 130 -2.82 17.71 20.32
C ALA A 130 -4.07 17.61 19.45
N ASP A 131 -4.02 18.30 18.32
CA ASP A 131 -5.12 18.44 17.40
C ASP A 131 -5.10 17.26 16.42
N SER A 132 -6.11 16.39 16.53
CA SER A 132 -6.27 15.24 15.64
C SER A 132 -6.66 15.63 14.20
N THR A 133 -6.89 16.93 13.95
CA THR A 133 -7.24 17.50 12.65
C THR A 133 -6.06 18.19 11.95
N GLN A 134 -4.83 18.06 12.45
CA GLN A 134 -3.61 18.69 11.88
C GLN A 134 -3.35 18.46 10.38
N TRP A 135 -3.94 17.42 9.79
CA TRP A 135 -3.84 17.07 8.39
C TRP A 135 -4.84 17.87 7.52
N ILE A 136 -5.94 18.35 8.10
CA ILE A 136 -6.89 19.27 7.47
C ILE A 136 -6.20 20.61 7.23
N GLY A 137 -6.42 21.24 6.05
CA GLY A 137 -5.71 22.46 5.67
C GLY A 137 -4.36 22.21 4.99
N ARG A 138 -3.87 20.97 4.94
CA ARG A 138 -2.62 20.67 4.23
C ARG A 138 -2.88 20.51 2.75
N LYS A 139 -2.12 21.27 1.94
CA LYS A 139 -2.37 21.43 0.51
C LYS A 139 -2.38 20.12 -0.27
N ARG A 140 -1.48 19.16 -0.02
CA ARG A 140 -1.49 17.91 -0.81
C ARG A 140 -2.67 17.04 -0.41
N TYR A 141 -2.97 16.95 0.89
CA TYR A 141 -4.18 16.28 1.36
C TYR A 141 -5.46 16.86 0.72
N GLU A 142 -5.65 18.18 0.74
CA GLU A 142 -6.85 18.82 0.18
C GLU A 142 -7.04 18.57 -1.32
N ASN A 143 -5.93 18.44 -2.06
CA ASN A 143 -5.93 18.17 -3.50
C ASN A 143 -5.81 16.67 -3.84
N SER A 144 -5.82 15.78 -2.84
CA SER A 144 -5.73 14.34 -3.04
C SER A 144 -7.11 13.72 -3.26
N TRP A 145 -7.14 12.43 -3.61
CA TRP A 145 -8.37 11.64 -3.73
C TRP A 145 -9.04 11.29 -2.40
N TYR A 146 -8.36 11.44 -1.25
CA TYR A 146 -8.89 11.04 0.06
C TYR A 146 -10.18 11.78 0.47
N PRO A 147 -10.29 13.13 0.38
CA PRO A 147 -11.55 13.82 0.65
C PRO A 147 -12.71 13.32 -0.22
N ALA A 148 -12.46 13.18 -1.53
CA ALA A 148 -13.48 12.75 -2.48
C ALA A 148 -13.90 11.29 -2.25
N LEU A 149 -12.96 10.42 -1.87
CA LEU A 149 -13.25 9.04 -1.47
C LEU A 149 -14.17 9.01 -0.24
N PHE A 150 -13.86 9.79 0.79
CA PHE A 150 -14.66 9.81 2.01
C PHE A 150 -16.08 10.31 1.73
N GLN A 151 -16.22 11.37 0.91
CA GLN A 151 -17.53 11.86 0.45
C GLN A 151 -18.29 10.77 -0.31
N LEU A 152 -17.65 10.09 -1.27
CA LEU A 152 -18.24 8.99 -2.02
C LEU A 152 -18.73 7.86 -1.10
N MET A 153 -17.93 7.47 -0.12
CA MET A 153 -18.27 6.39 0.80
C MET A 153 -19.40 6.77 1.76
N THR A 154 -19.47 8.04 2.17
CA THR A 154 -20.38 8.53 3.22
C THR A 154 -21.55 9.38 2.71
N ASP A 155 -21.69 9.56 1.39
CA ASP A 155 -22.78 10.38 0.85
C ASP A 155 -24.15 9.89 1.34
N LYS A 156 -24.94 10.84 1.86
CA LYS A 156 -26.26 10.61 2.48
C LYS A 156 -26.27 9.45 3.49
N CYS A 157 -25.17 9.22 4.21
CA CYS A 157 -25.03 8.13 5.17
C CYS A 157 -25.07 8.68 6.61
N LYS A 158 -25.98 8.15 7.45
CA LYS A 158 -25.99 8.44 8.88
C LYS A 158 -25.00 7.53 9.60
N ALA A 159 -24.57 7.93 10.80
CA ALA A 159 -23.68 7.13 11.64
C ALA A 159 -24.17 5.68 11.83
N SER A 160 -25.49 5.49 12.02
CA SER A 160 -26.13 4.16 12.16
C SER A 160 -25.98 3.25 10.93
N ASP A 161 -25.77 3.83 9.75
CA ASP A 161 -25.78 3.11 8.48
C ASP A 161 -24.36 2.77 8.00
N LEU A 162 -23.33 3.30 8.66
CA LEU A 162 -21.92 3.19 8.25
C LEU A 162 -21.44 1.75 8.17
N LYS A 163 -21.86 0.89 9.11
CA LYS A 163 -21.48 -0.52 9.14
C LYS A 163 -21.89 -1.25 7.86
N GLU A 164 -23.15 -1.09 7.43
CA GLU A 164 -23.64 -1.68 6.18
C GLU A 164 -23.08 -0.97 4.94
N ARG A 165 -22.85 0.35 5.03
CA ARG A 165 -22.26 1.13 3.94
C ARG A 165 -20.85 0.66 3.61
N PHE A 166 -20.01 0.43 4.62
CA PHE A 166 -18.60 0.07 4.41
C PHE A 166 -18.43 -1.34 3.82
N LYS A 167 -19.39 -2.25 4.04
CA LYS A 167 -19.43 -3.59 3.38
C LYS A 167 -19.52 -3.54 1.84
N LYS A 168 -19.91 -2.38 1.27
CA LYS A 168 -20.01 -2.19 -0.18
C LYS A 168 -18.66 -1.93 -0.84
N TYR A 169 -17.65 -1.60 -0.04
CA TYR A 169 -16.33 -1.22 -0.53
C TYR A 169 -15.29 -2.27 -0.12
N SER A 170 -14.33 -2.48 -1.01
CA SER A 170 -13.13 -3.26 -0.74
C SER A 170 -11.93 -2.55 -1.34
N PHE A 171 -10.76 -2.72 -0.71
CA PHE A 171 -9.50 -2.21 -1.21
C PHE A 171 -8.47 -3.33 -1.33
N ILE A 172 -7.80 -3.38 -2.48
CA ILE A 172 -6.63 -4.21 -2.75
C ILE A 172 -5.46 -3.25 -2.88
N ILE A 173 -4.63 -3.17 -1.85
CA ILE A 173 -3.61 -2.14 -1.66
C ILE A 173 -2.24 -2.75 -1.91
N PHE A 174 -1.65 -2.42 -3.06
CA PHE A 174 -0.29 -2.86 -3.42
C PHE A 174 0.81 -2.04 -2.76
N ASN A 175 0.43 -1.00 -2.02
CA ASN A 175 1.34 -0.16 -1.28
C ASN A 175 1.61 -0.79 0.10
N TYR A 176 2.85 -0.60 0.60
CA TYR A 176 3.23 -1.04 1.94
C TYR A 176 2.78 -0.08 3.05
N ASP A 177 2.40 1.15 2.67
CA ASP A 177 1.94 2.19 3.57
C ASP A 177 0.51 1.94 4.08
N ARG A 178 0.15 2.66 5.14
CA ARG A 178 -1.15 2.51 5.83
C ARG A 178 -2.03 3.74 5.69
N CYS A 179 -1.84 4.51 4.60
CA CYS A 179 -2.47 5.82 4.45
C CYS A 179 -3.99 5.73 4.40
N ILE A 180 -4.56 4.71 3.74
CA ILE A 180 -6.02 4.54 3.65
C ILE A 180 -6.61 4.23 5.02
N GLU A 181 -6.03 3.27 5.75
CA GLU A 181 -6.51 2.88 7.07
C GLU A 181 -6.41 4.02 8.07
N HIS A 182 -5.28 4.72 8.08
CA HIS A 182 -5.04 5.87 8.94
C HIS A 182 -5.99 7.03 8.59
N PHE A 183 -6.16 7.35 7.30
CA PHE A 183 -7.07 8.40 6.87
C PHE A 183 -8.52 8.09 7.24
N LEU A 184 -9.04 6.91 6.91
CA LEU A 184 -10.45 6.57 7.12
C LEU A 184 -10.82 6.57 8.61
N GLU A 185 -9.94 6.04 9.46
CA GLU A 185 -10.15 6.07 10.92
C GLU A 185 -10.28 7.51 11.44
N ARG A 186 -9.35 8.39 11.02
CA ARG A 186 -9.38 9.80 11.45
C ARG A 186 -10.56 10.56 10.86
N ALA A 187 -10.85 10.38 9.58
CA ALA A 187 -11.95 11.04 8.90
C ALA A 187 -13.31 10.69 9.53
N LEU A 188 -13.52 9.42 9.88
CA LEU A 188 -14.73 8.97 10.57
C LEU A 188 -14.90 9.66 11.93
N LYS A 189 -13.84 9.71 12.76
CA LYS A 189 -13.87 10.38 14.07
C LYS A 189 -14.18 11.87 13.98
N VAL A 190 -13.61 12.54 12.98
CA VAL A 190 -13.82 13.97 12.77
C VAL A 190 -15.22 14.27 12.26
N TYR A 191 -15.71 13.50 11.28
CA TYR A 191 -16.97 13.78 10.63
C TYR A 191 -18.19 13.29 11.42
N TYR A 192 -18.05 12.19 12.17
CA TYR A 192 -19.09 11.63 13.03
C TYR A 192 -18.62 11.63 14.50
N PRO A 193 -18.62 12.78 15.19
CA PRO A 193 -18.11 12.90 16.56
C PRO A 193 -18.91 12.11 17.62
N VAL A 194 -20.03 11.50 17.22
CA VAL A 194 -20.83 10.59 18.06
C VAL A 194 -20.22 9.19 18.16
N LEU A 195 -19.32 8.81 17.25
CA LEU A 195 -18.68 7.49 17.23
C LEU A 195 -17.55 7.43 18.25
N ASP A 196 -17.54 6.38 19.06
CA ASP A 196 -16.41 6.05 19.92
C ASP A 196 -15.38 5.12 19.23
N ASP A 197 -14.32 4.75 19.94
CA ASP A 197 -13.28 3.87 19.37
C ASP A 197 -13.78 2.46 19.00
N ASP A 198 -14.80 1.95 19.70
CA ASP A 198 -15.37 0.63 19.44
C ASP A 198 -16.28 0.67 18.20
N ASP A 199 -17.07 1.74 18.04
CA ASP A 199 -17.84 2.00 16.83
C ASP A 199 -16.94 2.07 15.59
N ILE A 200 -15.84 2.82 15.67
CA ILE A 200 -14.88 3.00 14.58
C ILE A 200 -14.23 1.66 14.22
N PHE A 201 -13.80 0.89 15.23
CA PHE A 201 -13.24 -0.44 15.02
C PHE A 201 -14.23 -1.36 14.29
N GLU A 202 -15.50 -1.37 14.71
CA GLU A 202 -16.52 -2.21 14.08
C GLU A 202 -16.82 -1.78 12.65
N ILE A 203 -16.96 -0.47 12.38
CA ILE A 203 -17.18 0.06 11.03
C ILE A 203 -16.00 -0.31 10.11
N MET A 204 -14.77 -0.07 10.55
CA MET A 204 -13.56 -0.36 9.78
C MET A 204 -13.37 -1.87 9.56
N SER A 205 -13.80 -2.71 10.51
CA SER A 205 -13.75 -4.18 10.36
C SER A 205 -14.71 -4.73 9.30
N ASN A 206 -15.72 -3.94 8.89
CA ASN A 206 -16.60 -4.29 7.78
C ASN A 206 -16.00 -3.98 6.41
N LEU A 207 -14.89 -3.23 6.36
CA LEU A 207 -14.18 -2.92 5.14
C LEU A 207 -13.14 -4.00 4.85
N ASN A 208 -13.15 -4.57 3.64
CA ASN A 208 -12.08 -5.49 3.27
C ASN A 208 -10.85 -4.71 2.78
N LEU A 209 -9.73 -4.88 3.48
CA LEU A 209 -8.46 -4.20 3.23
C LEU A 209 -7.38 -5.27 3.01
N GLU A 210 -7.17 -5.64 1.76
CA GLU A 210 -6.22 -6.69 1.37
C GLU A 210 -4.89 -6.07 0.92
N HIS A 211 -3.78 -6.52 1.48
CA HIS A 211 -2.43 -6.10 1.09
C HIS A 211 -1.66 -7.28 0.51
N PRO A 212 -1.59 -7.44 -0.83
CA PRO A 212 -0.98 -8.62 -1.44
C PRO A 212 0.49 -8.81 -1.07
N TYR A 213 1.23 -7.72 -0.89
CA TYR A 213 2.64 -7.72 -0.46
C TYR A 213 2.82 -7.43 1.04
N GLY A 214 1.74 -7.58 1.81
CA GLY A 214 1.72 -7.22 3.21
C GLY A 214 1.86 -5.71 3.45
N ARG A 215 2.02 -5.34 4.72
CA ARG A 215 2.11 -3.95 5.18
C ARG A 215 2.96 -3.88 6.43
N LEU A 216 3.45 -2.68 6.77
CA LEU A 216 4.37 -2.46 7.90
C LEU A 216 3.94 -3.18 9.20
N GLY A 217 2.79 -2.80 9.75
CA GLY A 217 2.31 -3.26 11.05
C GLY A 217 0.94 -2.67 11.36
N THR A 218 0.35 -3.07 12.48
CA THR A 218 -0.97 -2.57 12.89
C THR A 218 -0.90 -1.14 13.42
N LEU A 219 -1.94 -0.36 13.14
CA LEU A 219 -2.16 0.95 13.76
C LEU A 219 -2.78 0.78 15.15
N GLY A 220 -2.67 1.77 16.03
CA GLY A 220 -3.14 1.69 17.42
C GLY A 220 -4.59 1.23 17.58
N TRP A 221 -5.49 1.68 16.69
CA TRP A 221 -6.91 1.26 16.72
C TRP A 221 -7.13 -0.22 16.36
N GLN A 222 -6.19 -0.86 15.66
CA GLN A 222 -6.27 -2.26 15.24
C GLN A 222 -5.80 -3.24 16.32
N VAL A 223 -5.12 -2.74 17.38
CA VAL A 223 -4.52 -3.58 18.43
C VAL A 223 -5.59 -4.37 19.22
N LYS A 224 -6.84 -3.88 19.26
CA LYS A 224 -7.98 -4.61 19.86
C LYS A 224 -8.36 -5.89 19.09
N GLY A 225 -7.94 -6.05 17.82
CA GLY A 225 -8.46 -7.07 16.91
C GLY A 225 -7.51 -8.19 16.48
N LYS A 226 -6.18 -7.97 16.43
CA LYS A 226 -5.20 -8.98 15.97
C LYS A 226 -3.82 -8.79 16.64
N GLY A 227 -3.18 -9.90 16.98
CA GLY A 227 -1.76 -9.94 17.35
C GLY A 227 -0.85 -9.65 16.15
N GLY A 228 0.27 -8.97 16.39
CA GLY A 228 1.26 -8.59 15.39
C GLY A 228 2.05 -7.36 15.87
N PRO A 229 3.18 -7.01 15.25
CA PRO A 229 3.94 -5.84 15.64
C PRO A 229 3.19 -4.55 15.27
N ASP A 230 2.89 -3.76 16.29
CA ASP A 230 2.28 -2.43 16.22
C ASP A 230 3.33 -1.33 16.05
N VAL A 231 2.99 -0.29 15.29
CA VAL A 231 3.76 0.96 15.23
C VAL A 231 2.84 2.08 14.77
N GLU A 232 2.92 3.24 15.41
CA GLU A 232 2.15 4.42 15.00
C GLU A 232 2.41 4.79 13.53
N PHE A 233 1.45 5.48 12.90
CA PHE A 233 1.60 5.98 11.54
C PHE A 233 2.78 6.96 11.47
N GLY A 234 3.79 6.68 10.64
CA GLY A 234 5.05 7.45 10.64
C GLY A 234 5.84 7.39 11.96
N GLY A 235 5.54 6.44 12.84
CA GLY A 235 6.22 6.25 14.12
C GLY A 235 7.67 5.79 13.96
N GLN A 236 8.48 6.00 15.00
CA GLN A 236 9.82 5.43 15.07
C GLN A 236 9.75 4.18 15.95
N PRO A 237 10.05 2.98 15.42
CA PRO A 237 10.15 1.78 16.23
C PRO A 237 11.13 1.97 17.39
N GLY A 238 10.75 1.49 18.58
CA GLY A 238 11.53 1.69 19.80
C GLY A 238 12.79 0.83 19.93
N SER A 239 13.00 -0.12 19.01
CA SER A 239 14.18 -1.00 18.99
C SER A 239 14.45 -1.56 17.60
N GLU A 240 15.66 -2.07 17.37
CA GLU A 240 16.02 -2.77 16.13
C GLU A 240 15.24 -4.07 15.94
N ASP A 241 14.93 -4.78 17.04
CA ASP A 241 14.11 -6.00 16.97
C ASP A 241 12.71 -5.69 16.44
N LYS A 242 12.14 -4.53 16.79
CA LYS A 242 10.84 -4.11 16.26
C LYS A 242 10.88 -3.87 14.75
N TYR A 243 11.97 -3.33 14.21
CA TYR A 243 12.13 -3.24 12.74
C TYR A 243 12.19 -4.61 12.08
N ILE A 244 12.85 -5.59 12.72
CA ILE A 244 12.92 -6.96 12.22
C ILE A 244 11.51 -7.57 12.22
N GLU A 245 10.76 -7.47 13.31
CA GLU A 245 9.37 -7.93 13.40
C GLU A 245 8.47 -7.30 12.32
N LEU A 246 8.54 -5.98 12.13
CA LEU A 246 7.77 -5.29 11.07
C LEU A 246 8.16 -5.78 9.67
N SER A 247 9.43 -6.13 9.45
CA SER A 247 9.88 -6.63 8.15
C SER A 247 9.32 -8.01 7.81
N GLU A 248 8.95 -8.81 8.80
CA GLU A 248 8.31 -10.12 8.59
C GLU A 248 6.90 -9.99 8.00
N ASN A 249 6.23 -8.84 8.21
CA ASN A 249 4.93 -8.55 7.60
C ASN A 249 5.02 -8.08 6.15
N ILE A 250 6.23 -7.80 5.63
CA ILE A 250 6.43 -7.47 4.22
C ILE A 250 6.62 -8.78 3.46
N LEU A 251 5.77 -9.00 2.46
CA LEU A 251 5.78 -10.22 1.65
C LEU A 251 6.38 -9.92 0.28
N THR A 252 7.38 -10.70 -0.11
CA THR A 252 7.79 -10.79 -1.52
C THR A 252 6.70 -11.48 -2.33
N PHE A 253 6.74 -11.35 -3.66
CA PHE A 253 5.79 -12.04 -4.52
C PHE A 253 5.72 -13.55 -4.28
N THR A 254 6.88 -14.21 -4.19
CA THR A 254 6.95 -15.66 -3.97
C THR A 254 6.40 -16.06 -2.60
N GLU A 255 6.52 -15.19 -1.59
CA GLU A 255 5.90 -15.40 -0.28
C GLU A 255 4.39 -15.14 -0.33
N ALA A 256 3.93 -14.11 -1.04
CA ALA A 256 2.51 -13.81 -1.21
C ALA A 256 1.75 -14.97 -1.89
N GLU A 257 2.36 -15.58 -2.92
CA GLU A 257 1.80 -16.77 -3.57
C GLU A 257 1.73 -17.98 -2.63
N LYS A 258 2.74 -18.18 -1.77
CA LYS A 258 2.86 -19.38 -0.93
C LYS A 258 2.12 -19.29 0.40
N LEU A 259 2.18 -18.15 1.08
CA LEU A 259 1.66 -17.98 2.44
C LEU A 259 0.15 -17.75 2.44
N VAL A 260 -0.43 -17.39 1.30
CA VAL A 260 -1.77 -16.83 1.29
C VAL A 260 -2.58 -17.24 0.06
N GLU A 261 -2.64 -18.55 -0.24
CA GLU A 261 -3.68 -19.09 -1.12
C GLU A 261 -5.06 -18.51 -0.74
N GLY A 262 -5.34 -18.35 0.56
CA GLY A 262 -6.54 -17.68 1.07
C GLY A 262 -6.70 -16.21 0.65
N THR A 263 -5.66 -15.37 0.73
CA THR A 263 -5.74 -13.94 0.37
C THR A 263 -5.74 -13.75 -1.13
N VAL A 264 -4.95 -14.49 -1.90
CA VAL A 264 -5.03 -14.43 -3.36
C VAL A 264 -6.42 -14.88 -3.83
N ASN A 265 -6.96 -15.99 -3.28
CA ASN A 265 -8.34 -16.41 -3.53
C ASN A 265 -9.36 -15.33 -3.14
N SER A 266 -9.18 -14.67 -1.99
CA SER A 266 -10.04 -13.57 -1.53
C SER A 266 -10.02 -12.38 -2.49
N ILE A 267 -8.82 -11.91 -2.88
CA ILE A 267 -8.62 -10.81 -3.83
C ILE A 267 -9.32 -11.11 -5.15
N GLN A 268 -9.03 -12.28 -5.72
CA GLN A 268 -9.56 -12.69 -7.00
C GLN A 268 -11.08 -12.88 -6.97
N SER A 269 -11.62 -13.45 -5.88
CA SER A 269 -13.06 -13.57 -5.65
C SER A 269 -13.74 -12.20 -5.58
N GLN A 270 -13.14 -11.22 -4.92
CA GLN A 270 -13.67 -9.86 -4.86
C GLN A 270 -13.68 -9.20 -6.25
N VAL A 271 -12.61 -9.32 -7.01
CA VAL A 271 -12.50 -8.79 -8.38
C VAL A 271 -13.51 -9.46 -9.32
N GLN A 272 -13.75 -10.75 -9.14
CA GLN A 272 -14.73 -11.52 -9.90
C GLN A 272 -16.17 -11.08 -9.59
N GLN A 273 -16.48 -10.82 -8.32
CA GLN A 273 -17.84 -10.55 -7.86
C GLN A 273 -18.23 -9.07 -7.86
N CYS A 274 -17.27 -8.16 -7.98
CA CYS A 274 -17.55 -6.73 -7.97
C CYS A 274 -18.33 -6.27 -9.20
N GLU A 275 -19.10 -5.20 -9.03
CA GLU A 275 -19.78 -4.52 -10.13
C GLU A 275 -18.93 -3.35 -10.64
N ARG A 276 -18.11 -2.77 -9.77
CA ARG A 276 -17.22 -1.67 -10.13
C ARG A 276 -15.80 -1.99 -9.67
N LEU A 277 -14.85 -1.90 -10.59
CA LEU A 277 -13.43 -2.06 -10.33
C LEU A 277 -12.69 -0.77 -10.68
N VAL A 278 -12.03 -0.16 -9.71
CA VAL A 278 -11.38 1.14 -9.84
C VAL A 278 -9.88 1.01 -9.61
N PHE A 279 -9.05 1.28 -10.62
CA PHE A 279 -7.60 1.31 -10.47
C PHE A 279 -7.12 2.75 -10.23
N LEU A 280 -6.47 2.98 -9.09
CA LEU A 280 -5.94 4.28 -8.68
C LEU A 280 -4.42 4.23 -8.56
N GLY A 281 -3.72 5.03 -9.37
CA GLY A 281 -2.27 5.17 -9.31
C GLY A 281 -1.50 3.86 -9.51
N PHE A 282 -2.09 2.92 -10.25
CA PHE A 282 -1.59 1.56 -10.40
C PHE A 282 -0.66 1.42 -11.60
N GLY A 283 0.46 0.71 -11.42
CA GLY A 283 1.53 0.59 -12.43
C GLY A 283 1.35 -0.52 -13.48
N PHE A 284 0.26 -1.29 -13.43
CA PHE A 284 -0.04 -2.40 -14.37
C PHE A 284 1.13 -3.38 -14.62
N ILE A 285 1.98 -3.59 -13.61
CA ILE A 285 3.07 -4.56 -13.67
C ILE A 285 2.45 -5.97 -13.77
N PRO A 286 2.92 -6.85 -14.69
CA PRO A 286 2.33 -8.18 -14.91
C PRO A 286 2.15 -8.98 -13.62
N LEU A 287 3.16 -8.96 -12.75
CA LEU A 287 3.18 -9.64 -11.46
C LEU A 287 1.99 -9.27 -10.56
N ASN A 288 1.65 -7.97 -10.52
CA ASN A 288 0.54 -7.48 -9.73
C ASN A 288 -0.80 -7.84 -10.38
N LEU A 289 -0.85 -7.85 -11.72
CA LEU A 289 -2.04 -8.27 -12.46
C LEU A 289 -2.32 -9.76 -12.29
N ASP A 290 -1.29 -10.60 -12.16
CA ASP A 290 -1.43 -12.04 -11.87
C ASP A 290 -2.11 -12.28 -10.52
N LEU A 291 -1.84 -11.44 -9.51
CA LEU A 291 -2.48 -11.54 -8.19
C LEU A 291 -3.97 -11.17 -8.19
N ILE A 292 -4.40 -10.33 -9.13
CA ILE A 292 -5.77 -9.78 -9.22
C ILE A 292 -6.64 -10.60 -10.19
N ALA A 293 -6.03 -11.15 -11.25
CA ALA A 293 -6.74 -11.85 -12.32
C ALA A 293 -7.43 -13.11 -11.78
N PRO A 294 -8.76 -13.29 -11.95
CA PRO A 294 -9.43 -14.38 -11.26
C PRO A 294 -9.09 -15.78 -11.81
N PHE A 295 -9.00 -16.77 -10.91
CA PHE A 295 -8.54 -18.14 -11.18
C PHE A 295 -9.31 -18.88 -12.27
N ASN A 296 -10.63 -18.64 -12.39
CA ASN A 296 -11.47 -19.39 -13.31
C ASN A 296 -11.87 -18.54 -14.53
N GLN A 297 -11.18 -18.65 -15.65
CA GLN A 297 -11.56 -17.91 -16.87
C GLN A 297 -12.94 -18.31 -17.45
N GLN A 298 -13.63 -19.30 -16.89
CA GLN A 298 -14.96 -19.73 -17.31
C GLN A 298 -16.12 -19.08 -16.53
N TYR A 299 -15.88 -18.14 -15.60
CA TYR A 299 -17.00 -17.42 -14.96
C TYR A 299 -17.59 -16.35 -15.90
N THR A 300 -18.91 -16.24 -15.94
CA THR A 300 -19.57 -15.14 -16.65
C THR A 300 -19.57 -13.90 -15.78
N ARG A 301 -18.96 -12.79 -16.24
CA ARG A 301 -19.10 -11.49 -15.55
C ARG A 301 -20.55 -11.04 -15.53
N ARG A 302 -20.94 -10.31 -14.48
CA ARG A 302 -22.23 -9.61 -14.45
C ARG A 302 -22.28 -8.58 -15.58
N GLY A 303 -23.43 -8.44 -16.24
CA GLY A 303 -23.63 -7.47 -17.31
C GLY A 303 -23.50 -6.00 -16.87
N SER A 304 -23.58 -5.72 -15.57
CA SER A 304 -23.36 -4.38 -15.00
C SER A 304 -21.90 -4.07 -14.67
N PHE A 305 -20.96 -4.99 -14.92
CA PHE A 305 -19.56 -4.80 -14.58
C PHE A 305 -18.95 -3.60 -15.31
N LYS A 306 -18.24 -2.78 -14.54
CA LYS A 306 -17.58 -1.55 -14.98
C LYS A 306 -16.18 -1.49 -14.41
N CYS A 307 -15.21 -1.15 -15.25
CA CYS A 307 -13.85 -0.90 -14.82
C CYS A 307 -13.41 0.50 -15.24
N ILE A 308 -12.79 1.23 -14.32
CA ILE A 308 -12.18 2.52 -14.61
C ILE A 308 -10.77 2.58 -14.01
N ALA A 309 -9.83 3.19 -14.73
CA ALA A 309 -8.43 3.25 -14.32
C ALA A 309 -7.79 4.61 -14.59
N THR A 310 -7.02 5.13 -13.63
CA THR A 310 -6.07 6.22 -13.90
C THR A 310 -4.87 5.69 -14.69
N VAL A 311 -4.48 6.40 -15.75
CA VAL A 311 -3.34 6.07 -16.63
C VAL A 311 -2.46 7.29 -16.91
N LYS A 312 -2.34 8.19 -15.93
CA LYS A 312 -1.50 9.39 -16.02
C LYS A 312 -0.04 9.03 -16.33
N GLY A 313 0.52 9.69 -17.34
CA GLY A 313 1.91 9.45 -17.78
C GLY A 313 2.11 8.21 -18.65
N ILE A 314 1.06 7.44 -18.97
CA ILE A 314 1.13 6.30 -19.88
C ILE A 314 0.78 6.76 -21.30
N SER A 315 1.65 6.46 -22.26
CA SER A 315 1.44 6.77 -23.68
C SER A 315 0.28 5.99 -24.28
N GLU A 316 -0.41 6.58 -25.27
CA GLU A 316 -1.54 5.97 -26.00
C GLU A 316 -1.35 4.49 -26.39
N PRO A 317 -0.27 4.09 -27.08
CA PRO A 317 -0.10 2.69 -27.47
C PRO A 317 -0.03 1.72 -26.28
N ASN A 318 0.57 2.17 -25.17
CA ASN A 318 0.65 1.38 -23.95
C ASN A 318 -0.71 1.31 -23.24
N ARG A 319 -1.52 2.38 -23.28
CA ARG A 319 -2.88 2.38 -22.74
C ARG A 319 -3.75 1.35 -23.46
N ASP A 320 -3.73 1.33 -24.78
CA ASP A 320 -4.48 0.36 -25.59
C ASP A 320 -4.06 -1.09 -25.27
N GLN A 321 -2.75 -1.31 -25.08
CA GLN A 321 -2.25 -2.61 -24.67
C GLN A 321 -2.72 -3.00 -23.26
N TYR A 322 -2.74 -2.07 -22.31
CA TYR A 322 -3.26 -2.34 -20.96
C TYR A 322 -4.76 -2.65 -20.98
N VAL A 323 -5.56 -1.94 -21.78
CA VAL A 323 -6.99 -2.24 -21.94
C VAL A 323 -7.19 -3.68 -22.44
N LYS A 324 -6.45 -4.11 -23.46
CA LYS A 324 -6.49 -5.50 -23.97
C LYS A 324 -6.09 -6.52 -22.91
N VAL A 325 -5.00 -6.26 -22.20
CA VAL A 325 -4.51 -7.15 -21.14
C VAL A 325 -5.52 -7.25 -20.00
N LEU A 326 -6.10 -6.13 -19.57
CA LEU A 326 -7.14 -6.10 -18.55
C LEU A 326 -8.40 -6.81 -19.03
N ALA A 327 -8.87 -6.57 -20.25
CA ALA A 327 -10.05 -7.23 -20.80
C ALA A 327 -9.91 -8.76 -20.75
N ASN A 328 -8.76 -9.27 -21.18
CA ASN A 328 -8.45 -10.69 -21.13
C ASN A 328 -8.39 -11.21 -19.68
N ARG A 329 -7.54 -10.60 -18.83
CA ARG A 329 -7.32 -11.04 -17.44
C ARG A 329 -8.57 -10.93 -16.56
N LEU A 330 -9.42 -9.97 -16.86
CA LEU A 330 -10.68 -9.77 -16.17
C LEU A 330 -11.80 -10.58 -16.82
N ASN A 331 -11.61 -11.29 -17.93
CA ASN A 331 -12.71 -11.95 -18.64
C ASN A 331 -13.88 -10.98 -18.93
N THR A 332 -13.57 -9.87 -19.60
CA THR A 332 -14.55 -8.85 -20.01
C THR A 332 -14.21 -8.31 -21.41
N VAL A 333 -15.09 -7.47 -21.94
CA VAL A 333 -14.86 -6.77 -23.22
C VAL A 333 -14.19 -5.42 -22.97
N GLU A 334 -13.39 -4.97 -23.92
CA GLU A 334 -12.66 -3.68 -23.83
C GLU A 334 -13.60 -2.49 -23.55
N GLY A 335 -14.83 -2.51 -24.10
CA GLY A 335 -15.82 -1.44 -23.87
C GLY A 335 -16.30 -1.27 -22.42
N ASN A 336 -16.01 -2.24 -21.53
CA ASN A 336 -16.31 -2.12 -20.10
C ASN A 336 -15.16 -1.49 -19.31
N ILE A 337 -14.03 -1.19 -19.95
CA ILE A 337 -12.82 -0.65 -19.34
C ILE A 337 -12.63 0.78 -19.83
N LEU A 338 -12.77 1.73 -18.91
CA LEU A 338 -12.48 3.13 -19.13
C LEU A 338 -11.09 3.47 -18.57
N THR A 339 -10.29 4.22 -19.31
CA THR A 339 -8.97 4.69 -18.86
C THR A 339 -8.87 6.19 -18.99
N GLU A 340 -8.48 6.86 -17.91
CA GLU A 340 -8.43 8.31 -17.83
C GLU A 340 -7.01 8.79 -17.54
N SER A 341 -6.50 9.73 -18.35
CA SER A 341 -5.16 10.29 -18.16
C SER A 341 -5.19 11.45 -17.16
N CYS A 342 -5.64 11.17 -15.93
CA CYS A 342 -5.85 12.14 -14.86
C CYS A 342 -5.24 11.66 -13.53
N SER A 343 -5.19 12.53 -12.53
CA SER A 343 -4.83 12.17 -11.15
C SER A 343 -5.91 11.27 -10.51
N CYS A 344 -5.59 10.62 -9.39
CA CYS A 344 -6.58 9.87 -8.62
C CYS A 344 -7.66 10.81 -8.09
N ALA A 345 -7.28 12.02 -7.66
CA ALA A 345 -8.21 13.04 -7.20
C ALA A 345 -9.22 13.45 -8.28
N GLU A 346 -8.74 13.71 -9.50
CA GLU A 346 -9.57 14.06 -10.66
C GLU A 346 -10.51 12.90 -11.03
N LEU A 347 -10.03 11.65 -10.97
CA LEU A 347 -10.86 10.50 -11.25
C LEU A 347 -12.01 10.34 -10.25
N ILE A 348 -11.72 10.33 -8.95
CA ILE A 348 -12.76 10.09 -7.94
C ILE A 348 -13.78 11.23 -7.90
N SER A 349 -13.33 12.48 -8.03
CA SER A 349 -14.22 13.64 -8.04
C SER A 349 -15.05 13.74 -9.33
N GLY A 350 -14.45 13.46 -10.49
CA GLY A 350 -15.12 13.56 -11.80
C GLY A 350 -16.06 12.40 -12.12
N TYR A 351 -15.84 11.22 -11.51
CA TYR A 351 -16.60 10.00 -11.78
C TYR A 351 -17.45 9.53 -10.59
N SER A 352 -17.71 10.38 -9.59
CA SER A 352 -18.51 10.02 -8.40
C SER A 352 -19.84 9.35 -8.75
N SER A 353 -20.63 9.91 -9.68
CA SER A 353 -21.90 9.31 -10.13
C SER A 353 -21.74 7.98 -10.88
N TYR A 354 -20.57 7.73 -11.50
CA TYR A 354 -20.26 6.43 -12.10
C TYR A 354 -19.94 5.38 -11.03
N LEU A 355 -19.33 5.83 -9.92
CA LEU A 355 -18.92 5.01 -8.79
C LEU A 355 -20.05 4.76 -7.78
N GLU A 356 -21.09 5.59 -7.79
CA GLU A 356 -22.30 5.43 -6.97
C GLU A 356 -23.30 4.46 -7.61
N ASP A 357 -24.09 3.81 -6.74
CA ASP A 357 -25.33 3.16 -7.16
C ASP A 357 -26.38 4.24 -7.39
N VAL A 358 -26.52 4.71 -8.63
CA VAL A 358 -27.66 5.55 -9.03
C VAL A 358 -28.88 4.63 -9.17
N ASN A 359 -29.50 4.29 -8.04
CA ASN A 359 -30.83 3.69 -7.98
C ASN A 359 -31.69 4.40 -6.94
#